data_AF-A0A7W5VPQ2-F1
#
_entry.id   AF-A0A7W5VPQ2-F1
#
_cell.length_a   1.000
_cell.length_b   1.000
_cell.length_c   1.000
_cell.angle_alpha   90.00
_cell.angle_beta   90.00
_cell.angle_gamma   90.00
#
_symmetry.space_group_name_H-M   'P 1'
#
loop_
_entity.id
_entity.type
_entity.pdbx_description
1 polymer ?
#
loop_
_entity_poly.entity_id
_entity_poly.type
_entity_poly.pdbx_seq_one_letter_code
_entity_poly.pdbx_strand_id
1 'polypeptide(L)' 'MKALCSALTLCIAIALCTPSAIYVSLPGYAFKTNPKCQRHEPKTRFDRRCDWPRLGYKDFTPPLVTVLGI' A
#
# COMPACT_ATOMS: atom_id res chain seq x y z
N MET A 1 16.66 -23.18 -22.70
CA MET A 1 16.40 -21.72 -22.87
C MET A 1 15.02 -21.28 -22.37
N LYS A 2 13.92 -22.02 -22.60
CA LYS A 2 12.56 -21.60 -22.19
C LYS A 2 12.34 -21.46 -20.66
N ALA A 3 12.94 -22.33 -19.86
CA ALA A 3 12.82 -22.28 -18.40
C ALA A 3 13.51 -21.04 -17.77
N LEU A 4 14.64 -20.61 -18.35
CA LEU A 4 15.35 -19.39 -17.93
C LEU A 4 14.52 -18.14 -18.20
N CYS A 5 13.84 -18.06 -19.35
CA CYS A 5 12.93 -16.95 -19.65
C CYS A 5 11.72 -16.91 -18.69
N SER A 6 11.14 -18.07 -18.36
CA SER A 6 10.00 -18.19 -17.44
C SER A 6 10.35 -17.75 -16.01
N ALA A 7 11.53 -18.16 -15.52
CA ALA A 7 12.03 -17.73 -14.22
C ALA A 7 12.25 -16.21 -14.18
N LEU A 8 12.80 -15.63 -15.25
CA LEU A 8 13.03 -14.18 -15.34
C LEU A 8 11.73 -13.38 -15.26
N THR A 9 10.70 -13.82 -16.00
CA THR A 9 9.38 -13.16 -15.97
C THR A 9 8.71 -13.23 -14.60
N LEU A 10 8.89 -14.36 -13.88
CA LEU A 10 8.35 -14.51 -12.53
C LEU A 10 9.06 -13.57 -11.54
N CYS A 11 10.39 -13.45 -11.63
CA CYS A 11 11.16 -12.53 -10.78
C CYS A 11 10.78 -11.06 -10.97
N ILE A 12 10.55 -10.63 -12.23
CA ILE A 12 10.12 -9.26 -12.54
C ILE A 12 8.73 -8.99 -11.98
N ALA A 13 7.80 -9.96 -12.12
CA ALA A 13 6.45 -9.84 -11.56
C ALA A 13 6.47 -9.71 -10.03
N ILE A 14 7.34 -10.46 -9.34
CA ILE A 14 7.49 -10.39 -7.88
C ILE A 14 8.05 -9.02 -7.47
N ALA A 15 9.07 -8.51 -8.17
CA ALA A 15 9.68 -7.21 -7.85
C ALA A 15 8.67 -6.05 -7.96
N LEU A 16 7.81 -6.07 -9.00
CA LEU A 16 6.77 -5.05 -9.21
C LEU A 16 5.61 -5.14 -8.21
N CYS A 17 5.35 -6.32 -7.64
CA CYS A 17 4.28 -6.54 -6.68
C CYS A 17 4.71 -6.32 -5.22
N THR A 18 6.00 -6.13 -4.93
CA THR A 18 6.42 -5.86 -3.55
C THR A 18 5.98 -4.46 -3.11
N PRO A 19 5.37 -4.31 -1.92
CA PRO A 19 4.96 -3.01 -1.40
C PRO A 19 6.20 -2.12 -1.28
N SER A 20 6.21 -1.06 -2.07
CA SER A 20 7.36 -0.19 -2.30
C SER A 20 8.00 0.27 -0.98
N ALA A 21 9.32 0.12 -0.84
CA ALA A 21 10.14 0.65 0.26
C ALA A 21 10.14 2.19 0.39
N ILE A 22 9.25 2.86 -0.34
CA ILE A 22 9.11 4.31 -0.43
C ILE A 22 8.45 4.90 0.83
N TYR A 23 7.70 4.09 1.59
CA TYR A 23 7.01 4.54 2.80
C TYR A 23 7.87 4.36 4.05
N VAL A 24 8.11 5.45 4.78
CA VAL A 24 8.90 5.47 6.00
C VAL A 24 8.02 5.67 7.24
N SER A 25 8.47 5.16 8.39
CA SER A 25 7.81 5.42 9.68
C SER A 25 8.47 6.62 10.34
N LEU A 26 7.68 7.64 10.67
CA LEU A 26 8.16 8.79 11.44
C LEU A 26 7.80 8.64 12.93
N PRO A 27 8.65 9.10 13.86
CA PRO A 27 8.33 9.12 15.29
C PRO A 27 7.06 9.96 15.55
N GLY A 28 6.12 9.41 16.31
CA GLY A 28 4.85 10.09 16.63
C GLY A 28 3.77 10.01 15.56
N TYR A 29 4.00 9.34 14.42
CA TYR A 29 3.00 9.19 13.35
C TYR A 29 2.31 7.84 13.45
N ALA A 30 0.98 7.86 13.40
CA ALA A 30 0.14 6.65 13.39
C ALA A 30 0.20 5.86 12.06
N PHE A 31 0.84 6.42 11.05
CA PHE A 31 0.90 5.91 9.67
C PHE A 31 2.31 6.00 9.10
N LYS A 32 2.58 5.22 8.04
CA LYS A 32 3.80 5.36 7.23
C LYS A 32 3.56 6.43 6.17
N THR A 33 4.59 7.15 5.75
CA THR A 33 4.46 8.26 4.79
C THR A 33 5.49 8.18 3.68
N ASN A 34 5.12 8.58 2.47
CA ASN A 34 6.07 8.80 1.38
C ASN A 34 6.70 10.19 1.53
N PRO A 35 8.00 10.30 1.81
CA PRO A 35 8.66 11.59 2.07
C PRO A 35 8.74 12.50 0.83
N LYS A 36 8.56 11.95 -0.38
CA LYS A 36 8.56 12.69 -1.64
C LYS A 36 7.17 13.09 -2.11
N CYS A 37 6.12 12.68 -1.41
CA CYS A 37 4.75 13.00 -1.78
C CYS A 37 4.37 14.39 -1.29
N GLN A 38 3.73 15.18 -2.16
CA GLN A 38 3.17 16.47 -1.80
C GLN A 38 1.89 16.28 -1.00
N ARG A 39 1.95 16.55 0.30
CA ARG A 39 0.83 16.40 1.23
C ARG A 39 -0.22 17.48 0.99
N HIS A 40 -1.47 17.07 1.08
CA HIS A 40 -2.64 17.95 1.15
C HIS A 40 -3.14 18.10 2.59
N GLU A 41 -2.92 17.07 3.40
CA GLU A 41 -3.27 17.08 4.82
C GLU A 41 -2.08 17.48 5.71
N PRO A 42 -2.34 18.11 6.87
CA PRO A 42 -1.32 18.35 7.89
C PRO A 42 -0.58 17.08 8.29
N LYS A 43 0.65 17.23 8.78
CA LYS A 43 1.49 16.12 9.26
C LYS A 43 0.83 15.28 10.37
N THR A 44 -0.08 15.87 11.13
CA THR A 44 -0.82 15.20 12.21
C THR A 44 -2.02 14.37 11.71
N ARG A 45 -2.38 14.48 10.44
CA ARG A 45 -3.54 13.79 9.83
C ARG A 45 -3.09 12.84 8.74
N PHE A 46 -3.84 11.75 8.58
CA PHE A 46 -3.60 10.77 7.53
C PHE A 46 -3.98 11.35 6.17
N ASP A 47 -3.00 11.47 5.27
CA ASP A 47 -3.19 11.83 3.88
C ASP A 47 -3.34 10.56 3.04
N ARG A 48 -4.54 10.29 2.53
CA ARG A 48 -4.82 9.10 1.73
C ARG A 48 -3.93 8.96 0.49
N ARG A 49 -3.40 10.07 -0.04
CA ARG A 49 -2.52 10.07 -1.23
C ARG A 49 -1.07 9.73 -0.84
N CYS A 50 -0.59 10.29 0.27
CA CYS A 50 0.81 10.20 0.66
C CYS A 50 1.12 9.15 1.73
N ASP A 51 0.12 8.72 2.49
CA ASP A 51 0.28 7.86 3.65
C ASP A 51 -0.21 6.44 3.38
N TRP A 52 0.38 5.51 4.11
CA TRP A 52 0.05 4.09 4.13
C TRP A 52 -0.25 3.66 5.56
N PRO A 53 -1.40 2.99 5.80
CA PRO A 53 -1.76 2.58 7.15
C PRO A 53 -0.75 1.56 7.70
N ARG A 54 -0.42 1.63 8.99
CA ARG A 54 0.46 0.64 9.63
C ARG A 54 -0.20 -0.74 9.73
N LEU A 55 -1.51 -0.77 9.91
CA LEU A 55 -2.34 -1.96 10.07
C LEU A 55 -3.55 -1.86 9.14
N GLY A 56 -4.01 -3.00 8.63
CA GLY A 56 -5.14 -3.10 7.70
C GLY A 56 -4.75 -2.83 6.24
N TYR A 57 -5.76 -2.59 5.42
CA TYR A 57 -5.59 -2.36 3.98
C TYR A 57 -5.85 -0.90 3.64
N LYS A 58 -4.96 -0.32 2.83
CA LYS A 58 -5.21 1.01 2.24
C LYS A 58 -6.49 0.92 1.41
N ASP A 59 -7.33 1.94 1.51
CA ASP A 59 -8.57 2.06 0.73
C ASP A 59 -9.60 0.94 0.98
N PHE A 60 -9.49 0.24 2.12
CA PHE A 60 -10.48 -0.77 2.49
C PHE A 60 -11.88 -0.16 2.51
N THR A 61 -12.76 -0.74 1.70
CA THR A 61 -14.19 -0.45 1.70
C THR A 61 -14.88 -1.75 2.10
N PRO A 62 -15.59 -1.80 3.24
CA PRO A 62 -16.28 -3.01 3.62
C PRO A 62 -17.26 -3.42 2.51
N PRO A 63 -17.45 -4.72 2.25
CA PRO A 63 -18.44 -5.16 1.29
C PRO A 63 -19.81 -4.63 1.72
N LEU A 64 -20.61 -4.21 0.74
CA LEU A 64 -22.02 -3.90 0.96
C LEU A 64 -22.70 -5.22 1.35
N VAL A 65 -22.83 -5.46 2.65
CA VAL A 65 -23.63 -6.58 3.15
C VAL A 65 -25.08 -6.18 2.91
N THR A 66 -25.58 -6.47 1.71
CA THR A 66 -27.02 -6.66 1.55
C THR A 66 -27.34 -7.82 2.45
N VAL A 67 -27.97 -7.53 3.59
CA VAL A 67 -28.54 -8.53 4.48
C VAL A 67 -29.58 -9.28 3.64
N LEU A 68 -29.16 -10.31 2.93
CA LEU A 68 -30.05 -11.38 2.50
C LEU A 68 -30.45 -12.08 3.78
N GLY A 69 -31.54 -11.59 4.37
CA GLY A 69 -32.17 -12.16 5.54
C GLY A 69 -32.42 -13.64 5.29
N ILE A 70 -31.73 -14.45 6.07
CA ILE A 70 -32.14 -15.80 6.43
C ILE A 70 -33.46 -15.75 7.19
#